data_AF-A0A1C6TXW1-F1
#
_entry.id   AF-A0A1C6TXW1-F1
#
_cell.length_a   1.000
_cell.length_b   1.000
_cell.length_c   1.000
_cell.angle_alpha   90.00
_cell.angle_beta   90.00
_cell.angle_gamma   90.00
#
_symmetry.space_group_name_H-M   'P 1'
#
loop_
_entity.id
_entity.type
_entity.pdbx_description
1 polymer ?
#
loop_
_entity_poly.entity_id
_entity_poly.type
_entity_poly.pdbx_seq_one_letter_code
_entity_poly.pdbx_strand_id
1 'polypeptide(L)'
;MRIQRIDHLVLTVTDLDRTVDFYTKGLGMRVETVDEGRRVLSFGGQRIHLHEAGREVDPKATRPTPGSGDLCLVTDSPLAEVREHLTGLGVTVELGPVRRTGAMGPMTSIYVRDPDDNLIEVASYRREPTAS
;
A
#
# COMPACT_ATOMS: atom_id res chain seq x y z
N MET A 1 8.64 -23.05 16.05
CA MET A 1 8.27 -21.62 16.01
C MET A 1 7.23 -21.42 14.92
N ARG A 2 6.11 -20.72 15.17
CA ARG A 2 5.04 -20.46 14.18
C ARG A 2 4.71 -18.97 14.14
N ILE A 3 4.87 -18.35 12.98
CA ILE A 3 4.47 -16.95 12.73
C ILE A 3 3.02 -16.90 12.29
N GLN A 4 2.29 -15.85 12.68
CA GLN A 4 0.85 -15.74 12.41
C GLN A 4 0.50 -14.84 11.23
N ARG A 5 1.07 -13.63 11.19
CA ARG A 5 0.77 -12.59 10.20
C ARG A 5 1.86 -11.53 10.19
N ILE A 6 1.85 -10.67 9.19
CA ILE A 6 2.58 -9.40 9.22
C ILE A 6 1.78 -8.44 10.11
N ASP A 7 2.42 -7.92 11.15
CA ASP A 7 1.85 -6.87 12.00
C ASP A 7 2.03 -5.49 11.33
N HIS A 8 3.28 -5.19 10.97
CA HIS A 8 3.65 -4.00 10.22
C HIS A 8 4.89 -4.25 9.36
N LEU A 9 5.16 -3.28 8.47
CA LEU A 9 6.40 -3.16 7.73
C LEU A 9 6.87 -1.70 7.79
N VAL A 10 8.11 -1.45 7.39
CA VAL A 10 8.68 -0.10 7.28
C VAL A 10 8.90 0.22 5.81
N LEU A 11 8.39 1.37 5.36
CA LEU A 11 8.81 1.99 4.10
C LEU A 11 9.78 3.12 4.39
N THR A 12 10.89 3.14 3.67
CA THR A 12 11.76 4.32 3.59
C THR A 12 11.25 5.17 2.45
N VAL A 13 11.02 6.46 2.70
CA VAL A 13 10.37 7.37 1.76
C VAL A 13 11.13 8.68 1.63
N THR A 14 11.03 9.34 0.49
CA THR A 14 11.73 10.61 0.24
C THR A 14 11.02 11.82 0.84
N ASP A 15 9.70 11.75 1.02
CA ASP A 15 8.88 12.84 1.56
C ASP A 15 7.68 12.28 2.34
N LEU A 16 7.69 12.46 3.66
CA LEU A 16 6.65 11.91 4.54
C LEU A 16 5.25 12.42 4.21
N ASP A 17 5.09 13.71 3.91
CA ASP A 17 3.78 14.30 3.72
C ASP A 17 3.18 13.90 2.37
N ARG A 18 4.00 13.80 1.31
CA ARG A 18 3.57 13.24 0.01
C ARG A 18 3.15 11.77 0.14
N THR A 19 3.94 10.96 0.85
CA THR A 19 3.58 9.56 1.12
C THR A 19 2.27 9.48 1.91
N VAL A 20 2.15 10.24 3.01
CA VAL A 20 0.93 10.25 3.83
C VAL A 20 -0.28 10.66 3.00
N ASP A 21 -0.17 11.72 2.20
CA ASP A 21 -1.26 12.18 1.34
C ASP A 21 -1.70 11.10 0.35
N PHE A 22 -0.75 10.42 -0.30
CA PHE A 22 -1.06 9.31 -1.21
C PHE A 22 -1.82 8.19 -0.51
N TYR A 23 -1.31 7.68 0.61
CA TYR A 23 -1.91 6.53 1.29
C TYR A 23 -3.22 6.88 2.00
N THR A 24 -3.36 8.10 2.51
CA THR A 24 -4.60 8.55 3.17
C THR A 24 -5.69 8.90 2.17
N LYS A 25 -5.39 9.73 1.15
CA LYS A 25 -6.39 10.16 0.15
C LYS A 25 -6.65 9.08 -0.89
N GLY A 26 -5.61 8.40 -1.35
CA GLY A 26 -5.70 7.36 -2.39
C GLY A 26 -6.22 6.02 -1.88
N LEU A 27 -5.72 5.56 -0.73
CA LEU A 27 -6.01 4.21 -0.21
C LEU A 27 -6.80 4.21 1.11
N GLY A 28 -7.26 5.36 1.58
CA GLY A 28 -8.13 5.47 2.76
C GLY A 28 -7.47 5.08 4.08
N MET A 29 -6.14 5.02 4.13
CA MET A 29 -5.42 4.72 5.37
C MET A 29 -5.56 5.87 6.37
N ARG A 30 -5.41 5.57 7.66
CA ARG A 30 -5.41 6.58 8.73
C ARG A 30 -3.98 6.86 9.17
N VAL A 31 -3.56 8.13 9.12
CA VAL A 31 -2.25 8.53 9.65
C VAL A 31 -2.32 8.76 11.16
N GLU A 32 -1.32 8.27 11.86
CA GLU A 32 -1.06 8.50 13.28
C GLU A 32 0.36 9.06 13.42
N THR A 33 0.56 9.94 14.40
CA THR A 33 1.90 10.34 14.84
C THR A 33 2.17 9.66 16.16
N VAL A 34 3.19 8.81 16.19
CA VAL A 34 3.65 8.09 17.38
C VAL A 34 5.02 8.62 17.81
N ASP A 35 5.52 8.14 18.95
CA ASP A 35 6.73 8.60 19.65
C ASP A 35 7.76 9.32 18.77
N GLU A 36 8.19 10.49 19.23
CA GLU A 36 9.21 11.33 18.58
C GLU A 36 8.86 11.78 17.15
N GLY A 37 7.57 11.82 16.81
CA GLY A 37 7.09 12.36 15.54
C GLY A 37 7.03 11.35 14.38
N ARG A 38 7.20 10.06 14.67
CA ARG A 38 7.14 9.00 13.66
C ARG A 38 5.74 8.90 13.07
N ARG A 39 5.64 8.86 11.74
CA ARG A 39 4.37 8.74 11.02
C ARG A 39 4.06 7.28 10.73
N VAL A 40 2.84 6.88 11.03
CA VAL A 40 2.35 5.51 10.82
C VAL A 40 1.04 5.55 10.06
N LEU A 41 0.91 4.69 9.06
CA LEU A 41 -0.30 4.51 8.27
C LEU A 41 -1.00 3.22 8.73
N SER A 42 -2.18 3.37 9.32
CA SER A 42 -2.99 2.26 9.85
C SER A 42 -4.11 1.88 8.86
N PHE A 43 -4.29 0.58 8.62
CA PHE A 43 -5.37 0.02 7.81
C PHE A 43 -5.73 -1.40 8.28
N GLY A 44 -7.03 -1.70 8.38
CA GLY A 44 -7.50 -2.96 8.96
C GLY A 44 -6.88 -3.21 10.34
N GLY A 45 -6.19 -4.33 10.49
CA GLY A 45 -5.44 -4.70 11.70
C GLY A 45 -3.91 -4.61 11.55
N GLN A 46 -3.41 -3.85 10.57
CA GLN A 46 -2.00 -3.77 10.20
C GLN A 46 -1.54 -2.31 10.04
N ARG A 47 -0.22 -2.11 9.95
CA ARG A 47 0.38 -0.76 9.81
C ARG A 47 1.55 -0.73 8.83
N ILE A 48 1.79 0.44 8.24
CA ILE A 48 3.04 0.80 7.57
C ILE A 48 3.70 1.92 8.35
N HIS A 49 4.90 1.67 8.87
CA HIS A 49 5.73 2.69 9.50
C HIS A 49 6.53 3.42 8.42
N LEU A 50 6.63 4.73 8.52
CA LEU A 50 7.37 5.55 7.56
C LEU A 50 8.65 6.08 8.18
N HIS A 51 9.77 5.81 7.51
CA HIS A 51 11.05 6.43 7.78
C HIS A 51 11.40 7.37 6.62
N GLU A 52 11.73 8.62 6.92
CA GLU A 52 12.26 9.51 5.89
C GLU A 52 13.72 9.14 5.57
N ALA A 53 14.06 9.09 4.28
CA ALA A 53 15.39 8.74 3.82
C ALA A 53 16.44 9.71 4.41
N GLY A 54 17.51 9.15 5.00
CA GLY A 54 18.53 9.91 5.73
C GLY A 54 18.14 10.32 7.16
N ARG A 55 16.94 9.98 7.62
CA ARG A 55 16.46 10.18 9.00
C ARG A 55 15.85 8.91 9.59
N GLU A 56 16.33 7.75 9.16
CA GLU A 56 15.78 6.47 9.57
C GLU A 56 16.15 6.12 11.01
N VAL A 57 15.19 5.56 11.75
CA VAL A 57 15.38 5.16 13.15
C VAL A 57 15.94 3.75 13.23
N ASP A 58 16.93 3.52 14.10
CA ASP A 58 17.50 2.20 14.35
C ASP A 58 16.67 1.38 15.36
N PRO A 59 16.57 0.04 15.19
CA PRO A 59 17.14 -0.73 14.08
C PRO A 59 16.31 -0.58 12.79
N LYS A 60 17.00 -0.66 11.65
CA LYS A 60 16.42 -0.58 10.30
C LYS A 60 16.98 -1.64 9.36
N ALA A 61 16.39 -1.75 8.17
CA ALA A 61 16.95 -2.56 7.10
C ALA A 61 18.41 -2.16 6.81
N THR A 62 19.25 -3.12 6.44
CA THR A 62 20.66 -2.85 6.12
C THR A 62 20.84 -1.86 4.97
N ARG A 63 19.87 -1.81 4.04
CA ARG A 63 19.85 -0.91 2.88
C ARG A 63 18.45 -0.29 2.75
N PRO A 64 18.09 0.69 3.61
CA PRO A 64 16.81 1.37 3.52
C PRO A 64 16.78 2.13 2.18
N THR A 65 15.80 1.83 1.33
CA THR A 65 15.79 2.27 -0.06
C THR A 65 14.37 2.71 -0.44
N PRO A 66 14.14 4.00 -0.72
CA PRO A 66 12.89 4.43 -1.34
C PRO A 66 12.61 3.69 -2.66
N GLY A 67 11.34 3.35 -2.90
CA GLY A 67 10.93 2.63 -4.10
C GLY A 67 11.22 1.13 -4.13
N SER A 68 11.79 0.57 -3.06
CA SER A 68 12.08 -0.88 -3.01
C SER A 68 10.89 -1.75 -2.59
N GLY A 69 9.77 -1.14 -2.23
CA GLY A 69 8.55 -1.84 -1.83
C GLY A 69 7.79 -2.43 -3.01
N ASP A 70 7.33 -3.67 -2.86
CA ASP A 70 6.39 -4.33 -3.75
C ASP A 70 5.34 -5.00 -2.87
N LEU A 71 4.15 -4.39 -2.80
CA LEU A 71 3.13 -4.68 -1.80
C LEU A 71 1.80 -5.00 -2.46
N CYS A 72 1.19 -6.12 -2.06
CA CYS A 72 -0.19 -6.46 -2.39
C CYS A 72 -1.13 -6.19 -1.21
N LEU A 73 -2.06 -5.26 -1.39
CA LEU A 73 -3.05 -4.83 -0.42
C LEU A 73 -4.44 -5.28 -0.87
N VAL A 74 -5.16 -5.96 0.02
CA VAL A 74 -6.50 -6.48 -0.29
C VAL A 74 -7.55 -5.44 0.11
N THR A 75 -8.50 -5.20 -0.79
CA THR A 75 -9.65 -4.34 -0.55
C THR A 75 -10.97 -5.08 -0.74
N ASP A 76 -11.94 -4.68 0.06
CA ASP A 76 -13.34 -5.03 -0.11
C ASP A 76 -14.07 -4.09 -1.09
N SER A 77 -13.47 -2.98 -1.51
CA SER A 77 -14.09 -2.14 -2.53
C SER A 77 -14.05 -2.82 -3.91
N PRO A 78 -15.08 -2.63 -4.76
CA PRO A 78 -14.99 -3.02 -6.17
C PRO A 78 -13.78 -2.37 -6.84
N LEU A 79 -12.97 -3.15 -7.57
CA LEU A 79 -11.75 -2.61 -8.20
C LEU A 79 -12.02 -1.52 -9.24
N ALA A 80 -13.21 -1.52 -9.85
CA ALA A 80 -13.65 -0.45 -10.73
C ALA A 80 -13.72 0.90 -10.00
N GLU A 81 -14.32 0.93 -8.79
CA GLU A 81 -14.42 2.14 -7.96
C GLU A 81 -13.04 2.59 -7.47
N VAL A 82 -12.18 1.64 -7.06
CA VAL A 82 -10.80 1.94 -6.65
C VAL A 82 -10.02 2.57 -7.81
N ARG A 83 -10.11 1.99 -9.01
CA ARG A 83 -9.45 2.50 -10.21
C ARG A 83 -9.95 3.90 -10.55
N GLU A 84 -11.26 4.12 -10.52
CA GLU A 84 -11.87 5.42 -10.79
C GLU A 84 -11.40 6.48 -9.78
N HIS A 85 -11.44 6.14 -8.48
CA HIS A 85 -10.97 7.02 -7.40
C HIS A 85 -9.50 7.42 -7.56
N LEU A 86 -8.62 6.43 -7.76
CA LEU A 86 -7.18 6.69 -7.95
C LEU A 86 -6.91 7.53 -9.20
N THR A 87 -7.59 7.24 -10.31
CA THR A 87 -7.47 8.02 -11.55
C THR A 87 -7.96 9.45 -11.34
N GLY A 88 -9.05 9.65 -10.58
CA GLY A 88 -9.56 10.98 -10.21
C GLY A 88 -8.59 11.81 -9.36
N LEU A 89 -7.71 11.14 -8.61
CA LEU A 89 -6.61 11.77 -7.88
C LEU A 89 -5.34 11.97 -8.73
N GLY A 90 -5.38 11.60 -10.02
CA GLY A 90 -4.24 11.70 -10.94
C GLY A 90 -3.23 10.55 -10.81
N VAL A 91 -3.57 9.47 -10.10
CA VAL A 91 -2.72 8.27 -10.01
C VAL A 91 -2.91 7.42 -11.26
N THR A 92 -1.81 7.07 -11.92
CA THR A 92 -1.85 6.21 -13.11
C THR A 92 -1.95 4.73 -12.71
N VAL A 93 -2.90 4.02 -13.30
CA VAL A 93 -2.99 2.55 -13.19
C VAL A 93 -2.12 1.92 -14.28
N GLU A 94 -0.98 1.36 -13.88
CA GLU A 94 0.01 0.74 -14.79
C GLU A 94 -0.52 -0.54 -15.43
N LEU A 95 -1.29 -1.32 -14.68
CA LEU A 95 -1.83 -2.60 -15.11
C LEU A 95 -3.11 -2.94 -14.34
N GLY A 96 -4.08 -3.55 -15.03
CA GLY A 96 -5.27 -4.12 -14.42
C GLY A 96 -6.59 -3.55 -14.93
N PRO A 97 -7.73 -4.22 -14.65
CA PRO A 97 -7.85 -5.41 -13.81
C PRO A 97 -7.27 -6.66 -14.48
N VAL A 98 -6.48 -7.45 -13.74
CA VAL A 98 -5.88 -8.71 -14.20
C VAL A 98 -6.01 -9.79 -13.14
N ARG A 99 -6.11 -11.06 -13.57
CA ARG A 99 -6.13 -12.20 -12.64
C ARG A 99 -4.76 -12.43 -12.01
N ARG A 100 -4.76 -12.70 -10.71
CA ARG A 100 -3.59 -13.05 -9.90
C ARG A 100 -3.92 -14.18 -8.94
N THR A 101 -2.87 -14.75 -8.36
CA THR A 101 -2.97 -15.76 -7.30
C THR A 101 -2.48 -15.12 -6.01
N GLY A 102 -3.39 -14.83 -5.10
CA GLY A 102 -3.07 -14.37 -3.76
C GLY A 102 -2.89 -15.52 -2.78
N ALA A 103 -2.58 -15.17 -1.53
CA ALA A 103 -2.38 -16.13 -0.45
C ALA A 103 -3.62 -17.01 -0.16
N MET A 104 -4.83 -16.55 -0.47
CA MET A 104 -6.09 -17.27 -0.25
C MET A 104 -6.69 -17.86 -1.55
N GLY A 105 -5.97 -17.80 -2.67
CA GLY A 105 -6.41 -18.32 -3.96
C GLY A 105 -6.53 -17.24 -5.05
N PRO A 106 -7.33 -17.47 -6.10
CA PRO A 106 -7.47 -16.52 -7.20
C PRO A 106 -8.08 -15.18 -6.75
N MET A 107 -7.49 -14.10 -7.24
CA MET A 107 -7.96 -12.72 -7.03
C MET A 107 -7.84 -11.91 -8.32
N THR A 108 -8.40 -10.71 -8.33
CA THR A 108 -8.19 -9.72 -9.39
C THR A 108 -7.41 -8.55 -8.82
N SER A 109 -6.56 -7.91 -9.62
CA SER A 109 -5.67 -6.86 -9.15
C SER A 109 -5.53 -5.70 -10.14
N ILE A 110 -5.25 -4.52 -9.60
CA ILE A 110 -4.71 -3.35 -10.31
C ILE A 110 -3.37 -2.96 -9.70
N TYR A 111 -2.51 -2.31 -10.47
CA TYR A 111 -1.16 -1.89 -10.08
C TYR A 111 -0.97 -0.40 -10.28
N VAL A 112 -0.41 0.27 -9.28
CA VAL A 112 -0.05 1.70 -9.30
C VAL A 112 1.33 1.90 -8.67
N ARG A 113 1.90 3.10 -8.87
CA ARG A 113 3.07 3.59 -8.14
C ARG A 113 2.65 4.52 -7.02
N ASP A 114 3.32 4.40 -5.88
CA ASP A 114 3.28 5.44 -4.86
C ASP A 114 4.28 6.57 -5.20
N PRO A 115 4.40 7.64 -4.38
CA PRO A 115 5.29 8.78 -4.66
C PRO A 115 6.79 8.45 -4.77
N ASP A 116 7.21 7.30 -4.26
CA ASP A 116 8.59 6.82 -4.26
C ASP A 116 8.81 5.68 -5.27
N ASP A 117 7.84 5.42 -6.15
CA ASP A 117 7.83 4.34 -7.14
C ASP A 117 7.75 2.90 -6.56
N ASN A 118 7.34 2.76 -5.29
CA ASN A 118 6.97 1.44 -4.77
C ASN A 118 5.83 0.87 -5.62
N LEU A 119 5.88 -0.42 -5.94
CA LEU A 119 4.82 -1.10 -6.66
C LEU A 119 3.69 -1.45 -5.69
N ILE A 120 2.52 -0.84 -5.89
CA ILE A 120 1.35 -1.08 -5.06
C ILE A 120 0.30 -1.84 -5.88
N GLU A 121 0.13 -3.10 -5.54
CA GLU A 121 -0.96 -3.95 -6.03
C GLU A 121 -2.17 -3.78 -5.11
N VAL A 122 -3.30 -3.32 -5.67
CA VAL A 122 -4.60 -3.35 -4.98
C VAL A 122 -5.41 -4.49 -5.54
N ALA A 123 -5.72 -5.47 -4.68
CA ALA A 123 -6.34 -6.72 -5.05
C ALA A 123 -7.70 -6.94 -4.38
N SER A 124 -8.57 -7.71 -5.02
CA SER A 124 -9.83 -8.15 -4.43
C SER A 124 -10.08 -9.63 -4.69
N TYR A 125 -10.51 -10.35 -3.65
CA TYR A 125 -11.00 -11.73 -3.75
C TYR A 125 -12.47 -11.80 -4.19
N ARG A 126 -13.15 -10.66 -4.33
CA ARG A 126 -14.53 -10.64 -4.81
C ARG A 126 -14.60 -11.20 -6.22
N ARG A 127 -15.61 -12.04 -6.47
CA ARG A 127 -15.99 -12.37 -7.84
C ARG A 127 -16.67 -11.14 -8.43
N GLU A 128 -16.06 -10.55 -9.44
CA GLU A 128 -16.75 -9.55 -10.23
C GLU A 128 -17.98 -10.20 -10.91
N PRO A 129 -19.13 -9.51 -10.92
CA PRO A 129 -20.27 -9.96 -11.70
C PRO A 129 -19.84 -10.13 -13.15
N THR A 130 -20.12 -11.27 -13.76
CA THR A 130 -19.98 -11.42 -15.20
C THR A 130 -20.91 -10.43 -15.89
N ALA A 131 -20.37 -9.56 -16.73
CA ALA A 131 -21.17 -8.74 -17.63
C ALA A 131 -22.12 -9.67 -18.40
N SER A 132 -23.42 -9.39 -18.28
CA SER A 132 -24.49 -10.11 -18.99
C SER A 132 -24.56 -9.66 -20.44
#